data_AF-A0A3A5MSQ8-F1
#
_entry.id   AF-A0A3A5MSQ8-F1
#
_cell.length_a   1.000
_cell.length_b   1.000
_cell.length_c   1.000
_cell.angle_alpha   90.00
_cell.angle_beta   90.00
_cell.angle_gamma   90.00
#
_symmetry.space_group_name_H-M   'P 1'
#
loop_
_entity.id
_entity.type
_entity.pdbx_description
1 polymer ?
#
loop_
_entity_poly.entity_id
_entity_poly.type
_entity_poly.pdbx_seq_one_letter_code
_entity_poly.pdbx_strand_id
1 'polypeptide(L)'
;MRSPSAARTAPRAAAAPVAASPAPAQAATLFNKNVWTSGFQTEIDACRGAVNVTGRYGVAVIAEHWSCGGSRFPGAGSTITLSGVNSGTYRVGGIVAVLNVATDGTSNIPRGYDLLYQTCINGSSATMSFAALTRIG
;
A
#
# COMPACT_ATOMS: atom_id res chain seq x y z
N MET A 1 -3.30 -84.36 -4.05
CA MET A 1 -3.53 -83.17 -3.20
C MET A 1 -3.08 -81.95 -4.01
N ARG A 2 -4.01 -81.16 -4.55
CA ARG A 2 -3.73 -79.99 -5.40
C ARG A 2 -3.83 -78.72 -4.55
N SER A 3 -2.74 -77.98 -4.45
CA SER A 3 -2.66 -76.69 -3.74
C SER A 3 -3.55 -75.62 -4.40
N PRO A 4 -4.19 -74.72 -3.63
CA PRO A 4 -4.91 -73.56 -4.16
C PRO A 4 -4.10 -72.25 -4.12
N SER A 5 -4.46 -71.36 -5.06
CA SER A 5 -4.56 -69.89 -4.99
C SER A 5 -3.36 -69.02 -4.57
N ALA A 6 -3.02 -68.06 -5.43
CA ALA A 6 -3.06 -66.63 -5.08
C ALA A 6 -2.94 -65.74 -6.33
N ALA A 7 -4.01 -65.01 -6.64
CA ALA A 7 -4.00 -63.91 -7.60
C ALA A 7 -3.28 -62.71 -6.99
N ARG A 8 -2.29 -62.14 -7.69
CA ARG A 8 -1.63 -60.89 -7.31
C ARG A 8 -2.45 -59.70 -7.81
N THR A 9 -3.01 -58.94 -6.87
CA THR A 9 -3.55 -57.59 -7.12
C THR A 9 -2.39 -56.63 -7.38
N ALA A 10 -2.38 -55.96 -8.53
CA ALA A 10 -1.42 -54.91 -8.85
C ALA A 10 -1.81 -53.59 -8.14
N PRO A 11 -0.84 -52.78 -7.67
CA PRO A 11 -1.14 -51.48 -7.09
C PRO A 11 -1.52 -50.46 -8.18
N ARG A 12 -2.58 -49.70 -7.91
CA ARG A 12 -3.06 -48.57 -8.73
C ARG A 12 -2.07 -47.40 -8.60
N ALA A 13 -1.53 -46.94 -9.71
CA ALA A 13 -0.65 -45.78 -9.76
C ALA A 13 -1.40 -44.51 -9.30
N ALA A 14 -0.83 -43.80 -8.33
CA ALA A 14 -1.32 -42.51 -7.87
C ALA A 14 -0.97 -41.43 -8.90
N ALA A 15 -1.97 -40.62 -9.29
CA ALA A 15 -1.78 -39.49 -10.18
C ALA A 15 -0.97 -38.39 -9.49
N ALA A 16 0.01 -37.84 -10.21
CA ALA A 16 0.84 -36.71 -9.76
C ALA A 16 0.02 -35.41 -9.66
N PRO A 17 0.35 -34.51 -8.71
CA PRO A 17 -0.29 -33.20 -8.64
C PRO A 17 0.16 -32.35 -9.84
N VAL A 18 -0.82 -31.89 -10.63
CA VAL A 18 -0.61 -30.83 -11.62
C VAL A 18 -0.30 -29.54 -10.87
N ALA A 19 0.92 -29.03 -11.02
CA ALA A 19 1.29 -27.71 -10.55
C ALA A 19 0.40 -26.66 -11.19
N ALA A 20 -0.27 -25.85 -10.38
CA ALA A 20 -1.01 -24.69 -10.86
C ALA A 20 -0.03 -23.71 -11.51
N SER A 21 -0.25 -23.37 -12.77
CA SER A 21 0.48 -22.30 -13.45
C SER A 21 0.35 -21.00 -12.64
N PRO A 22 1.45 -20.27 -12.40
CA PRO A 22 1.38 -18.98 -11.73
C PRO A 22 0.47 -18.04 -12.55
N ALA A 23 -0.49 -17.42 -11.87
CA ALA A 23 -1.32 -16.38 -12.46
C ALA A 23 -0.40 -15.28 -13.06
N PRO A 24 -0.77 -14.68 -14.21
CA PRO A 24 0.01 -13.60 -14.78
C PRO A 24 0.17 -12.51 -13.73
N ALA A 25 1.43 -12.16 -13.42
CA ALA A 25 1.74 -11.02 -12.58
C ALA A 25 1.06 -9.80 -13.21
N GLN A 26 0.05 -9.27 -12.53
CA GLN A 26 -0.63 -8.05 -12.95
C GLN A 26 0.46 -6.99 -13.11
N ALA A 27 0.60 -6.44 -14.32
CA ALA A 27 1.53 -5.35 -14.56
C ALA A 27 1.24 -4.26 -13.53
N ALA A 28 2.22 -3.95 -12.69
CA ALA A 28 2.06 -2.95 -11.66
C ALA A 28 1.77 -1.62 -12.37
N THR A 29 0.55 -1.10 -12.20
CA THR A 29 0.20 0.23 -12.69
C THR A 29 1.17 1.22 -12.05
N LEU A 30 2.06 1.79 -12.86
CA LEU A 30 3.01 2.81 -12.43
C LEU A 30 2.24 4.12 -12.24
N PHE A 31 2.10 4.53 -10.99
CA PHE A 31 1.49 5.80 -10.63
C PHE A 31 2.60 6.84 -10.38
N ASN A 32 2.44 8.07 -10.86
CA ASN A 32 3.38 9.16 -10.59
C ASN A 32 2.72 10.23 -9.71
N LYS A 33 3.42 10.70 -8.67
CA LYS A 33 2.96 11.80 -7.81
C LYS A 33 4.09 12.77 -7.51
N ASN A 34 3.80 14.06 -7.66
CA ASN A 34 4.71 15.11 -7.26
C ASN A 34 4.50 15.45 -5.78
N VAL A 35 5.59 15.45 -5.01
CA VAL A 35 5.65 16.03 -3.66
C VAL A 35 6.24 17.43 -3.82
N TRP A 36 5.37 18.44 -3.91
CA TRP A 36 5.75 19.74 -4.45
C TRP A 36 6.54 20.61 -3.48
N THR A 37 6.32 20.42 -2.17
CA THR A 37 7.02 21.16 -1.12
C THR A 37 6.98 20.41 0.21
N SER A 38 7.72 20.92 1.18
CA SER A 38 7.56 20.61 2.60
C SER A 38 6.76 21.72 3.29
N GLY A 39 5.90 21.37 4.24
CA GLY A 39 5.03 22.34 4.89
C GLY A 39 3.92 21.68 5.68
N PHE A 40 2.79 22.38 5.82
CA PHE A 40 1.60 21.86 6.48
C PHE A 40 0.34 22.43 5.84
N GLN A 41 -0.62 22.92 6.63
CA GLN A 41 -1.97 23.22 6.17
C GLN A 41 -2.01 24.18 4.98
N THR A 42 -1.27 25.29 5.02
CA THR A 42 -1.24 26.27 3.93
C THR A 42 -0.75 25.65 2.62
N GLU A 43 0.26 24.78 2.68
CA GLU A 43 0.78 24.09 1.51
C GLU A 43 -0.17 22.99 1.02
N ILE A 44 -0.85 22.29 1.93
CA ILE A 44 -1.84 21.26 1.56
C ILE A 44 -3.04 21.93 0.87
N ASP A 45 -3.52 23.05 1.41
CA ASP A 45 -4.62 23.85 0.87
C ASP A 45 -4.31 24.44 -0.51
N ALA A 46 -3.03 24.65 -0.83
CA ALA A 46 -2.61 25.14 -2.14
C ALA A 46 -2.90 24.15 -3.29
N CYS A 47 -3.12 22.86 -2.99
CA CYS A 47 -3.53 21.83 -3.95
C CYS A 47 -2.63 21.72 -5.20
N ARG A 48 -1.31 21.79 -5.00
CA ARG A 48 -0.28 21.70 -6.07
C ARG A 48 0.41 20.33 -6.14
N GLY A 49 -0.08 19.36 -5.39
CA GLY A 49 0.49 18.02 -5.22
C GLY A 49 0.56 17.66 -3.74
N ALA A 50 1.24 16.55 -3.43
CA ALA A 50 1.44 16.16 -2.05
C ALA A 50 2.47 17.05 -1.34
N VAL A 51 2.32 17.18 -0.03
CA VAL A 51 3.18 17.98 0.84
C VAL A 51 3.90 17.06 1.80
N ASN A 52 5.21 17.22 1.94
CA ASN A 52 5.94 16.57 3.02
C ASN A 52 5.64 17.28 4.35
N VAL A 53 4.93 16.58 5.24
CA VAL A 53 4.52 17.09 6.56
C VAL A 53 5.37 16.52 7.70
N THR A 54 6.49 15.87 7.37
CA THR A 54 7.38 15.22 8.34
C THR A 54 7.85 16.17 9.44
N GLY A 55 8.14 17.43 9.10
CA GLY A 55 8.56 18.43 10.08
C GLY A 55 7.49 18.72 11.15
N ARG A 56 6.21 18.56 10.81
CA ARG A 56 5.09 18.75 11.74
C ARG A 56 4.77 17.49 12.55
N TYR A 57 4.90 16.31 11.94
CA TYR A 57 4.51 15.05 12.56
C TYR A 57 5.64 14.32 13.29
N GLY A 58 6.90 14.63 12.98
CA GLY A 58 8.05 13.86 13.49
C GLY A 58 8.10 12.42 12.98
N VAL A 59 7.32 12.12 11.93
CA VAL A 59 7.21 10.83 11.24
C VAL A 59 7.19 11.12 9.74
N ALA A 60 7.83 10.27 8.94
CA ALA A 60 7.87 10.42 7.50
C ALA A 60 6.46 10.31 6.90
N VAL A 61 5.84 11.45 6.56
CA VAL A 61 4.48 11.51 6.00
C VAL A 61 4.42 12.53 4.86
N ILE A 62 3.77 12.14 3.77
CA ILE A 62 3.27 13.07 2.76
C ILE A 62 1.74 13.13 2.83
N ALA A 63 1.19 14.33 2.70
CA ALA A 63 -0.24 14.59 2.81
C ALA A 63 -0.78 15.28 1.57
N GLU A 64 -2.03 15.00 1.21
CA GLU A 64 -2.76 15.71 0.16
C GLU A 64 -4.26 15.68 0.44
N HIS A 65 -4.96 16.73 0.04
CA HIS A 65 -6.42 16.73 0.08
C HIS A 65 -7.02 15.65 -0.82
N TRP A 66 -8.13 15.06 -0.37
CA TRP A 66 -8.87 14.05 -1.13
C TRP A 66 -9.25 14.53 -2.54
N SER A 67 -9.76 15.75 -2.65
CA SER A 67 -10.18 16.37 -3.91
C SER A 67 -9.00 16.77 -4.81
N CYS A 68 -7.82 17.00 -4.24
CA CYS A 68 -6.64 17.49 -4.98
C CYS A 68 -5.76 16.37 -5.55
N GLY A 69 -6.07 15.12 -5.21
CA GLY A 69 -5.42 13.93 -5.77
C GLY A 69 -5.53 12.69 -4.88
N GLY A 70 -5.88 12.86 -3.60
CA GLY A 70 -5.97 11.74 -2.66
C GLY A 70 -7.02 10.70 -2.98
N SER A 71 -8.14 11.11 -3.58
CA SER A 71 -9.18 10.20 -4.11
C SER A 71 -8.69 9.25 -5.21
N ARG A 72 -7.59 9.60 -5.88
CA ARG A 72 -6.99 8.84 -6.98
C ARG A 72 -5.74 8.09 -6.54
N PHE A 73 -5.41 8.14 -5.24
CA PHE A 73 -4.24 7.45 -4.73
C PHE A 73 -4.38 5.94 -4.99
N PRO A 74 -3.35 5.29 -5.55
CA PRO A 74 -3.44 3.89 -5.90
C PRO A 74 -3.64 2.99 -4.67
N GLY A 75 -4.33 1.86 -4.87
CA GLY A 75 -4.53 0.87 -3.82
C GLY A 75 -3.27 0.05 -3.51
N ALA A 76 -3.33 -0.73 -2.43
CA ALA A 76 -2.27 -1.63 -2.01
C ALA A 76 -1.82 -2.59 -3.13
N GLY A 77 -0.52 -2.89 -3.17
CA GLY A 77 0.13 -3.70 -4.21
C GLY A 77 0.65 -2.89 -5.41
N SER A 78 0.15 -1.67 -5.60
CA SER A 78 0.58 -0.78 -6.68
C SER A 78 2.03 -0.29 -6.48
N THR A 79 2.67 0.13 -7.57
CA THR A 79 3.93 0.86 -7.52
C THR A 79 3.68 2.33 -7.80
N ILE A 80 4.25 3.19 -6.95
CA ILE A 80 4.21 4.63 -7.10
C ILE A 80 5.62 5.21 -7.20
N THR A 81 5.83 6.11 -8.15
CA THR A 81 7.02 6.95 -8.23
C THR A 81 6.67 8.33 -7.68
N LEU A 82 7.41 8.75 -6.67
CA LEU A 82 7.35 10.10 -6.14
C LEU A 82 8.45 10.96 -6.77
N SER A 83 8.12 12.19 -7.10
CA SER A 83 9.05 13.23 -7.54
C SER A 83 8.98 14.46 -6.61
N GLY A 84 9.89 15.42 -6.79
CA GLY A 84 9.94 16.64 -5.99
C GLY A 84 10.73 16.47 -4.70
N VAL A 85 10.29 17.12 -3.60
CA VAL A 85 11.06 17.18 -2.34
C VAL A 85 11.21 15.81 -1.65
N ASN A 86 10.32 14.87 -1.95
CA ASN A 86 10.45 13.47 -1.57
C ASN A 86 10.37 12.62 -2.83
N SER A 87 11.52 12.25 -3.37
CA SER A 87 11.61 11.42 -4.58
C SER A 87 11.95 9.96 -4.28
N GLY A 88 11.41 9.05 -5.08
CA GLY A 88 11.75 7.62 -5.01
C GLY A 88 10.63 6.73 -5.50
N THR A 89 10.90 5.43 -5.59
CA THR A 89 9.91 4.43 -6.01
C THR A 89 9.47 3.61 -4.81
N TYR A 90 8.16 3.47 -4.63
CA TYR A 90 7.55 2.84 -3.47
C TYR A 90 6.52 1.79 -3.89
N ARG A 91 6.39 0.73 -3.10
CA ARG A 91 5.23 -0.16 -3.08
C ARG A 91 4.19 0.41 -2.12
N VAL A 92 2.95 0.44 -2.58
CA VAL A 92 1.82 0.86 -1.77
C VAL A 92 1.37 -0.30 -0.90
N GLY A 93 1.41 -0.11 0.41
CA GLY A 93 0.85 -1.03 1.40
C GLY A 93 -0.63 -0.74 1.67
N GLY A 94 -1.20 -1.47 2.63
CA GLY A 94 -2.54 -1.21 3.12
C GLY A 94 -2.65 0.10 3.90
N ILE A 95 -3.89 0.45 4.27
CA ILE A 95 -4.16 1.48 5.28
C ILE A 95 -3.72 0.92 6.64
N VAL A 96 -2.79 1.60 7.29
CA VAL A 96 -2.20 1.19 8.58
C VAL A 96 -2.76 1.97 9.76
N ALA A 97 -3.45 3.09 9.50
CA ALA A 97 -4.26 3.79 10.49
C ALA A 97 -5.39 4.57 9.83
N VAL A 98 -6.47 4.73 10.57
CA VAL A 98 -7.52 5.70 10.32
C VAL A 98 -7.65 6.53 11.59
N LEU A 99 -7.41 7.84 11.49
CA LEU A 99 -7.38 8.75 12.63
C LEU A 99 -8.47 9.82 12.48
N ASN A 100 -9.01 10.26 13.60
CA ASN A 100 -9.94 11.38 13.67
C ASN A 100 -9.25 12.64 14.19
N VAL A 101 -9.33 13.75 13.43
CA VAL A 101 -8.64 15.01 13.78
C VAL A 101 -9.05 15.60 15.13
N ALA A 102 -10.24 15.27 15.64
CA ALA A 102 -10.77 15.81 16.88
C ALA A 102 -10.34 15.00 18.12
N THR A 103 -9.95 13.73 17.94
CA THR A 103 -9.64 12.81 19.05
C THR A 103 -8.22 12.26 19.01
N ASP A 104 -7.63 12.16 17.84
CA ASP A 104 -6.30 11.58 17.63
C ASP A 104 -5.26 12.67 17.34
N GLY A 105 -4.07 12.50 17.92
CA GLY A 105 -2.93 13.39 17.74
C GLY A 105 -1.83 12.79 16.88
N THR A 106 -0.75 13.54 16.71
CA THR A 106 0.44 13.09 15.97
C THR A 106 1.11 11.87 16.62
N SER A 107 0.93 11.68 17.93
CA SER A 107 1.39 10.49 18.66
C SER A 107 0.72 9.20 18.20
N ASN A 108 -0.48 9.28 17.61
CA ASN A 108 -1.24 8.14 17.12
C ASN A 108 -0.83 7.71 15.70
N ILE A 109 0.03 8.50 15.04
CA ILE A 109 0.54 8.17 13.70
C ILE A 109 1.48 6.96 13.81
N PRO A 110 1.23 5.87 13.06
CA PRO A 110 2.09 4.69 13.06
C PRO A 110 3.54 5.02 12.69
N ARG A 111 4.50 4.36 13.35
CA ARG A 111 5.94 4.52 13.11
C ARG A 111 6.52 3.26 12.48
N GLY A 112 7.76 3.35 11.98
CA GLY A 112 8.49 2.20 11.42
C GLY A 112 8.22 1.93 9.93
N TYR A 113 7.61 2.87 9.22
CA TYR A 113 7.41 2.83 7.77
C TYR A 113 8.40 3.79 7.08
N ASP A 114 8.82 3.48 5.85
CA ASP A 114 9.69 4.36 5.08
C ASP A 114 9.02 5.71 4.78
N LEU A 115 7.71 5.65 4.50
CA LEU A 115 6.87 6.81 4.29
C LEU A 115 5.40 6.42 4.52
N LEU A 116 4.58 7.37 4.97
CA LEU A 116 3.13 7.25 4.97
C LEU A 116 2.52 8.25 3.99
N TYR A 117 1.42 7.85 3.37
CA TYR A 117 0.56 8.74 2.60
C TYR A 117 -0.72 9.03 3.38
N GLN A 118 -0.99 10.30 3.64
CA GLN A 118 -2.18 10.77 4.35
C GLN A 118 -3.15 11.49 3.43
N THR A 119 -4.43 11.10 3.48
CA THR A 119 -5.54 11.82 2.84
C THR A 119 -6.80 11.69 3.69
N CYS A 120 -7.77 12.56 3.47
CA CYS A 120 -9.12 12.40 4.02
C CYS A 120 -9.85 11.22 3.37
N ILE A 121 -10.62 10.43 4.12
CA ILE A 121 -11.48 9.37 3.57
C ILE A 121 -12.75 9.99 3.02
N ASN A 122 -13.10 9.72 1.76
CA ASN A 122 -14.34 10.18 1.12
C ASN A 122 -14.57 11.71 1.23
N GLY A 123 -13.49 12.49 1.33
CA GLY A 123 -13.57 13.95 1.51
C GLY A 123 -13.96 14.43 2.90
N SER A 124 -14.05 13.55 3.91
CA SER A 124 -14.31 13.92 5.30
C SER A 124 -13.16 14.74 5.88
N SER A 125 -13.42 15.95 6.36
CA SER A 125 -12.43 16.74 7.09
C SER A 125 -12.09 16.16 8.47
N ALA A 126 -12.88 15.22 8.97
CA ALA A 126 -12.68 14.61 10.27
C ALA A 126 -11.83 13.34 10.23
N THR A 127 -11.89 12.57 9.13
CA THR A 127 -11.35 11.21 9.09
C THR A 127 -10.24 11.10 8.07
N MET A 128 -9.03 10.79 8.55
CA MET A 128 -7.82 10.67 7.74
C MET A 128 -7.39 9.21 7.66
N SER A 129 -7.03 8.73 6.47
CA SER A 129 -6.35 7.46 6.28
C SER A 129 -4.85 7.66 6.14
N PHE A 130 -4.08 6.67 6.62
CA PHE A 130 -2.63 6.58 6.43
C PHE A 130 -2.32 5.27 5.71
N ALA A 131 -1.87 5.36 4.46
CA ALA A 131 -1.39 4.21 3.70
C ALA A 131 0.12 4.09 3.83
N ALA A 132 0.62 2.86 4.05
CA ALA A 132 2.05 2.62 4.10
C ALA A 132 2.68 2.70 2.71
N LEU A 133 3.89 3.25 2.63
CA LEU A 133 4.73 3.23 1.45
C LEU A 133 6.07 2.60 1.82
N THR A 134 6.44 1.52 1.13
CA THR A 134 7.72 0.83 1.31
C THR A 134 8.62 1.13 0.12
N ARG A 135 9.82 1.66 0.36
CA ARG A 135 10.75 2.00 -0.71
C ARG A 135 11.27 0.73 -1.39
N ILE A 136 11.33 0.75 -2.72
CA ILE A 136 11.81 -0.37 -3.55
C ILE A 136 12.86 0.04 -4.60
N GLY A 137 13.37 1.27 -4.52
CA GLY A 137 14.38 1.83 -5.42
C GLY A 137 14.90 3.19 -4.94
#